data_AF-A0A936CUP8-F1
#
_entry.id   AF-A0A936CUP8-F1
#
_cell.length_a   1.000
_cell.length_b   1.000
_cell.length_c   1.000
_cell.angle_alpha   90.00
_cell.angle_beta   90.00
_cell.angle_gamma   90.00
#
_symmetry.space_group_name_H-M   'P 1'
#
loop_
_entity.id
_entity.type
_entity.pdbx_description
1 polymer ?
#
loop_
_entity_poly.entity_id
_entity_poly.type
_entity_poly.pdbx_seq_one_letter_code
_entity_poly.pdbx_strand_id
1 'polypeptide(L)'
;MTNQWLDKAEDDLNAAQTLFDHGGDLWSIVAFHCQQSVEKFLKAMLTSLQVEFSKTTTLPYCWTPWGDLMASSLRSFPQPRH
;
A
#
# COMPACT_ATOMS: atom_id res chain seq x y z
N MET A 1 11.91 10.42 -6.22
CA MET A 1 10.83 10.15 -5.24
C MET A 1 10.01 8.95 -5.67
N THR A 2 9.41 8.95 -6.86
CA THR A 2 8.56 7.85 -7.38
C THR A 2 9.25 6.49 -7.47
N ASN A 3 10.44 6.42 -8.09
CA ASN A 3 11.15 5.14 -8.28
C ASN A 3 11.49 4.46 -6.95
N GLN A 4 11.86 5.23 -5.92
CA GLN A 4 12.13 4.68 -4.58
C GLN A 4 10.91 4.02 -3.92
N TRP A 5 9.70 4.43 -4.30
CA TRP A 5 8.47 3.79 -3.83
C TRP A 5 8.13 2.53 -4.63
N LEU A 6 8.44 2.51 -5.93
CA LEU A 6 8.31 1.32 -6.76
C LEU A 6 9.25 0.22 -6.29
N ASP A 7 10.54 0.53 -6.12
CA ASP A 7 11.55 -0.43 -5.68
C ASP A 7 11.14 -1.08 -4.34
N LYS A 8 10.68 -0.27 -3.38
CA LYS A 8 10.21 -0.78 -2.08
C LYS A 8 8.90 -1.57 -2.17
N ALA A 9 8.01 -1.23 -3.12
CA ALA A 9 6.78 -1.98 -3.34
C ALA A 9 7.08 -3.37 -3.92
N GLU A 10 8.06 -3.44 -4.82
CA GLU A 10 8.57 -4.70 -5.37
C GLU A 10 9.28 -5.53 -4.30
N ASP A 11 10.09 -4.93 -3.44
CA ASP A 11 10.71 -5.62 -2.30
C ASP A 11 9.66 -6.27 -1.38
N ASP A 12 8.57 -5.55 -1.06
CA ASP A 12 7.47 -6.10 -0.27
C ASP A 12 6.74 -7.25 -1.00
N LEU A 13 6.53 -7.13 -2.31
CA LEU A 13 5.88 -8.19 -3.09
C LEU A 13 6.76 -9.45 -3.14
N ASN A 14 8.06 -9.29 -3.35
CA ASN A 14 9.03 -10.38 -3.35
C ASN A 14 9.12 -11.06 -1.98
N ALA A 15 9.06 -10.28 -0.90
CA ALA A 15 8.99 -10.82 0.47
C ALA A 15 7.70 -11.63 0.68
N ALA A 16 6.55 -11.11 0.23
CA ALA A 16 5.28 -11.82 0.32
C ALA A 16 5.31 -13.16 -0.45
N GLN A 17 5.85 -13.17 -1.67
CA GLN A 17 6.00 -14.40 -2.48
C GLN A 17 6.94 -15.40 -1.81
N THR A 18 8.11 -14.94 -1.35
CA THR A 18 9.07 -15.82 -0.67
C THR A 18 8.45 -16.46 0.58
N LEU A 19 7.70 -15.69 1.36
CA LEU A 19 7.00 -16.18 2.55
C LEU A 19 5.80 -17.07 2.22
N PHE A 20 5.12 -16.82 1.11
CA PHE A 20 4.04 -17.68 0.64
C PHE A 20 4.57 -19.06 0.22
N ASP A 21 5.69 -19.09 -0.50
CA ASP A 21 6.28 -20.32 -1.02
C ASP A 21 7.05 -21.11 0.07
N HIS A 22 7.72 -20.44 0.99
CA HIS A 22 8.67 -21.06 1.93
C HIS A 22 8.39 -20.78 3.42
N GLY A 23 7.45 -19.90 3.74
CA GLY A 23 7.21 -19.43 5.11
C GLY A 23 6.29 -20.31 5.95
N GLY A 24 5.72 -21.38 5.39
CA GLY A 24 4.73 -22.20 6.11
C GLY A 24 3.47 -21.40 6.45
N ASP A 25 2.98 -21.52 7.69
CA ASP A 25 1.72 -20.90 8.12
C ASP A 25 1.80 -19.40 8.48
N LEU A 26 2.77 -18.67 7.94
CA LEU A 26 2.98 -17.24 8.20
C LEU A 26 2.04 -16.33 7.38
N TRP A 27 0.77 -16.74 7.22
CA TRP A 27 -0.23 -16.09 6.38
C TRP A 27 -0.48 -14.62 6.74
N SER A 28 -0.41 -14.27 8.04
CA SER A 28 -0.57 -12.89 8.51
C SER A 28 0.57 -11.99 8.04
N ILE A 29 1.79 -12.52 7.94
CA ILE A 29 2.98 -11.79 7.48
C ILE A 29 2.95 -11.64 5.95
N VAL A 30 2.53 -12.68 5.23
CA VAL A 30 2.28 -12.61 3.78
C VAL A 30 1.27 -11.50 3.47
N ALA A 31 0.12 -11.49 4.16
CA ALA A 31 -0.91 -10.47 3.98
C ALA A 31 -0.41 -9.05 4.29
N PHE A 32 0.42 -8.90 5.34
CA PHE A 32 1.04 -7.62 5.69
C PHE A 32 1.92 -7.08 4.55
N HIS A 33 2.79 -7.91 3.98
CA HIS A 33 3.65 -7.49 2.86
C HIS A 33 2.86 -7.20 1.59
N CYS A 34 1.80 -7.96 1.29
CA CYS A 34 0.89 -7.64 0.18
C CYS A 34 0.23 -6.26 0.36
N GLN A 35 -0.29 -5.96 1.56
CA GLN A 35 -0.87 -4.65 1.87
C GLN A 35 0.14 -3.52 1.65
N GLN A 36 1.35 -3.70 2.19
CA GLN A 36 2.44 -2.74 2.10
C GLN A 36 2.89 -2.48 0.68
N SER A 37 2.98 -3.52 -0.15
CA SER A 37 3.30 -3.42 -1.58
C SER A 37 2.25 -2.58 -2.31
N VAL A 38 0.96 -2.89 -2.13
CA VAL A 38 -0.14 -2.14 -2.76
C VAL A 38 -0.12 -0.67 -2.36
N GLU A 39 0.06 -0.35 -1.09
CA GLU A 39 0.15 1.04 -0.64
C GLU A 39 1.31 1.81 -1.26
N LYS A 40 2.47 1.17 -1.41
CA LYS A 40 3.66 1.80 -1.98
C LYS A 40 3.54 1.97 -3.49
N PHE A 41 2.96 1.00 -4.21
CA PHE A 41 2.61 1.16 -5.62
C PHE A 41 1.60 2.28 -5.84
N LEU A 42 0.56 2.36 -4.99
CA LEU A 42 -0.39 3.46 -5.03
C LEU A 42 0.33 4.78 -4.80
N LYS A 43 1.12 4.94 -3.72
CA LYS A 43 1.92 6.14 -3.45
C LYS A 43 2.83 6.53 -4.63
N ALA A 44 3.46 5.56 -5.30
CA ALA A 44 4.28 5.79 -6.48
C ALA A 44 3.47 6.32 -7.66
N MET A 45 2.39 5.63 -8.03
CA MET A 45 1.48 6.04 -9.11
C MET A 45 0.96 7.45 -8.88
N LEU A 46 0.47 7.68 -7.67
CA LEU A 46 -0.05 8.94 -7.17
C LEU A 46 0.98 10.08 -7.22
N THR A 47 2.23 9.82 -6.82
CA THR A 47 3.34 10.78 -6.97
C THR A 47 3.67 11.04 -8.44
N SER A 48 3.58 10.03 -9.31
CA SER A 48 3.83 10.17 -10.75
C SER A 48 2.80 11.05 -11.46
N LEU A 49 1.56 11.08 -10.94
CA LEU A 49 0.48 11.93 -11.43
C LEU A 49 0.52 13.36 -10.87
N GLN A 50 1.55 13.72 -10.08
CA GLN A 50 1.70 15.02 -9.41
C GLN A 50 0.50 15.46 -8.57
N VAL A 51 -0.35 14.52 -8.16
CA VAL A 51 -1.39 14.81 -7.17
C VAL A 51 -0.68 14.92 -5.82
N GLU A 52 -0.85 16.03 -5.12
CA GLU A 52 -0.28 16.17 -3.77
C GLU A 52 -1.19 15.47 -2.76
N PHE A 53 -0.64 14.56 -1.97
CA PHE A 53 -1.32 13.94 -0.83
C PHE A 53 -0.69 14.47 0.44
N SER A 54 -1.51 14.92 1.39
CA SER A 54 -1.03 15.23 2.73
C SER A 54 -0.53 13.95 3.40
N LYS A 55 0.72 13.94 3.86
CA LYS A 55 1.29 12.87 4.71
C LYS A 55 0.46 12.76 6.00
N THR A 56 -0.51 11.88 6.05
CA THR A 56 -1.09 11.46 7.33
C THR A 56 -0.16 10.46 7.98
N THR A 57 0.75 10.99 8.79
CA THR A 57 1.56 10.23 9.73
C THR A 57 0.69 9.96 10.95
N THR A 58 0.18 8.75 11.10
CA THR A 58 -0.40 8.32 12.39
C THR A 58 0.04 6.89 12.66
N LEU A 59 0.99 6.77 13.59
CA LEU A 59 1.37 5.56 14.34
C LEU A 59 0.19 5.12 15.25
N PRO A 60 0.37 4.17 16.17
CA PRO A 60 0.59 2.74 16.03
C PRO A 60 -0.56 1.95 16.69
N TYR A 61 -0.64 0.65 16.39
CA TYR A 61 -1.46 -0.35 17.10
C TYR A 61 -2.97 -0.40 16.81
N CYS A 62 -3.48 -1.63 16.84
CA CYS A 62 -4.88 -2.07 16.83
C CYS A 62 -5.53 -2.30 15.45
N TRP A 63 -5.35 -3.54 14.97
CA TRP A 63 -6.31 -4.42 14.29
C TRP A 63 -7.54 -3.76 13.64
N THR A 64 -7.47 -3.64 12.30
CA THR A 64 -8.50 -3.20 11.30
C THR A 64 -9.13 -1.82 11.53
N PRO A 65 -9.02 -0.85 10.58
CA PRO A 65 -9.55 -0.99 9.22
C PRO A 65 -8.74 -0.22 8.13
N TRP A 66 -7.80 -0.87 7.46
CA TRP A 66 -7.15 -0.29 6.27
C TRP A 66 -8.13 -0.11 5.09
N GLY A 67 -9.20 -0.92 5.04
CA GLY A 67 -10.27 -0.81 4.04
C GLY A 67 -11.01 0.52 4.09
N ASP A 68 -11.33 1.04 5.28
CA ASP A 68 -12.07 2.29 5.43
C ASP A 68 -11.21 3.54 5.13
N LEU A 69 -9.90 3.46 5.41
CA LEU A 69 -8.96 4.55 5.16
C LEU A 69 -8.61 4.69 3.67
N MET A 70 -8.45 3.58 2.95
CA MET A 70 -8.36 3.60 1.48
C MET A 70 -9.67 4.06 0.85
N ALA A 71 -10.83 3.60 1.34
CA ALA A 71 -12.12 4.03 0.83
C ALA A 71 -12.39 5.53 1.04
N SER A 72 -11.97 6.11 2.17
CA SER A 72 -12.12 7.56 2.41
C SER A 72 -11.15 8.42 1.59
N SER A 73 -9.95 7.91 1.30
CA SER A 73 -9.02 8.61 0.38
C SER A 73 -9.51 8.54 -1.07
N LEU A 74 -10.09 7.41 -1.50
CA LEU A 74 -10.69 7.24 -2.83
C LEU A 74 -12.03 7.99 -2.99
N ARG A 75 -12.78 8.22 -1.91
CA ARG A 75 -13.98 9.10 -1.93
C ARG A 75 -13.65 10.58 -2.14
N SER A 76 -12.41 10.98 -1.88
CA SER A 76 -11.91 12.34 -2.08
C SER A 76 -11.37 12.58 -3.50
N PHE A 77 -11.31 11.53 -4.34
CA PHE A 77 -10.97 11.65 -5.75
C PHE A 77 -12.17 12.20 -6.55
N PRO A 78 -11.97 13.21 -7.41
CA PRO A 78 -13.02 13.65 -8.32
C PRO A 78 -13.38 12.50 -9.25
N GLN A 79 -14.66 12.10 -9.23
CA GLN A 79 -15.16 11.08 -10.15
C GLN A 79 -15.02 11.58 -11.58
N PRO A 80 -14.61 10.71 -12.54
CA PRO A 80 -14.58 11.09 -13.94
C PRO A 80 -15.98 11.52 -14.37
N ARG A 81 -16.10 12.75 -14.86
CA ARG A 81 -17.35 13.23 -15.46
C ARG A 81 -17.61 12.42 -16.72
N HIS A 82 -18.75 11.74 -16.75
CA HIS A 82 -19.33 11.20 -17.97
C HIS A 82 -19.58 12.30 -19.00
#